data_AF-A0A7D9L5Q5-F1
#
_entry.id   AF-A0A7D9L5Q5-F1
#
_cell.length_a   1.000
_cell.length_b   1.000
_cell.length_c   1.000
_cell.angle_alpha   90.00
_cell.angle_beta   90.00
_cell.angle_gamma   90.00
#
_symmetry.space_group_name_H-M   'P 1'
#
loop_
_entity.id
_entity.type
_entity.pdbx_description
1 polymer ?
#
loop_
_entity_poly.entity_id
_entity_poly.type
_entity_poly.pdbx_seq_one_letter_code
_entity_poly.pdbx_strand_id
1 'polypeptide(L)'
;MAQRVGNQCSIVLFLLMSVTAVHGTRYIMTETCEDQYGADLNENFVLNKQATQSSTSNNGAAGRLVDGNRNPYFGNDSCSETAVGSSSWEVNLGTTIYVTSVTITTRADDYWREVNKFSITVLNGGENSLCASGMFQHDGGTTTYVCEKVGKGTLVRIAVSGNGQLSLCEVEVHGHPMDFYENKVNYALSQPAKMSSPPYLVHTASNAVDGVRHVNLDTGSCFHTTKGRGDWWFVDLG
;
A
#
# COMPACT_ATOMS: atom_id res chain seq x y z
N MET A 1 -1.55 -5.24 -16.48
CA MET A 1 -2.84 -4.55 -16.71
C MET A 1 -3.33 -4.17 -15.33
N ALA A 2 -3.16 -2.90 -14.95
CA ALA A 2 -3.38 -2.46 -13.57
C ALA A 2 -4.85 -2.64 -13.17
N GLN A 3 -5.09 -3.24 -12.01
CA GLN A 3 -6.41 -3.39 -11.44
C GLN A 3 -6.82 -2.04 -10.86
N ARG A 4 -7.79 -1.37 -11.49
CA ARG A 4 -8.49 -0.25 -10.85
C ARG A 4 -9.24 -0.83 -9.67
N VAL A 5 -8.67 -0.74 -8.47
CA VAL A 5 -9.42 -1.01 -7.25
C VAL A 5 -10.15 0.29 -6.94
N GLY A 6 -11.44 0.35 -7.25
CA GLY A 6 -12.28 1.42 -6.71
C GLY A 6 -12.16 1.36 -5.19
N ASN A 7 -12.03 2.51 -4.52
CA ASN A 7 -11.87 2.66 -3.07
C ASN A 7 -12.82 1.74 -2.28
N GLN A 8 -12.44 0.49 -2.02
CA GLN A 8 -13.21 -0.43 -1.20
C GLN A 8 -12.80 -0.17 0.24
N CYS A 9 -13.32 0.92 0.81
CA CYS A 9 -13.24 1.14 2.23
C CYS A 9 -14.11 0.04 2.88
N SER A 10 -13.49 -0.92 3.57
CA SER A 10 -14.20 -2.03 4.20
C SER A 10 -14.36 -1.74 5.68
N ILE A 11 -15.60 -1.67 6.15
CA ILE A 11 -15.93 -1.66 7.57
C ILE A 11 -15.51 -3.03 8.14
N VAL A 12 -14.36 -3.11 8.79
CA VAL A 12 -14.00 -4.29 9.59
C VAL A 12 -14.85 -4.25 10.85
N LEU A 13 -15.93 -5.04 10.94
CA LEU A 13 -16.77 -5.11 12.12
C LEU A 13 -16.27 -6.24 13.05
N PHE A 14 -15.51 -5.92 14.10
CA PHE A 14 -15.11 -6.91 15.10
C PHE A 14 -16.25 -7.12 16.12
N LEU A 15 -17.08 -8.13 15.89
CA LEU A 15 -18.06 -8.62 16.87
C LEU A 15 -17.34 -9.47 17.94
N LEU A 16 -16.76 -8.83 18.94
CA LEU A 16 -16.33 -9.52 20.16
C LEU A 16 -17.56 -9.80 21.03
N MET A 17 -18.19 -10.97 20.84
CA MET A 17 -19.11 -11.52 21.82
C MET A 17 -18.33 -11.95 23.06
N SER A 18 -18.06 -11.02 23.97
CA SER A 18 -17.75 -11.38 25.35
C SER A 18 -19.06 -11.36 26.13
N VAL A 19 -19.56 -12.56 26.46
CA VAL A 19 -20.62 -12.72 27.45
C VAL A 19 -20.00 -12.48 28.81
N THR A 20 -19.98 -11.23 29.28
CA THR A 20 -20.16 -10.87 30.69
C THR A 20 -20.55 -9.40 30.77
N ALA A 21 -21.70 -9.15 31.40
CA ALA A 21 -22.24 -7.82 31.57
C ALA A 21 -21.46 -7.04 32.63
N VAL A 22 -20.56 -6.11 32.24
CA VAL A 22 -20.17 -4.97 33.07
C VAL A 22 -19.75 -3.79 32.18
N HIS A 23 -20.52 -2.69 32.25
CA HIS A 23 -20.22 -1.32 31.80
C HIS A 23 -19.72 -1.11 30.36
N GLY A 24 -20.62 -0.56 29.53
CA GLY A 24 -20.34 -0.21 28.14
C GLY A 24 -19.23 0.81 27.96
N THR A 25 -18.08 0.34 27.49
CA THR A 25 -17.18 1.13 26.64
C THR A 25 -17.68 1.04 25.20
N ARG A 26 -18.18 2.15 24.65
CA ARG A 26 -18.33 2.29 23.20
C ARG A 26 -16.92 2.29 22.60
N TYR A 27 -16.54 1.19 21.94
CA TYR A 27 -15.36 1.19 21.07
C TYR A 27 -15.74 1.91 19.77
N ILE A 28 -15.10 3.03 19.47
CA ILE A 28 -15.20 3.67 18.16
C ILE A 28 -14.32 2.83 17.24
N MET A 29 -14.92 1.99 16.40
CA MET A 29 -14.21 1.36 15.29
C MET A 29 -13.97 2.45 14.25
N THR A 30 -12.72 2.90 14.10
CA THR A 30 -12.31 3.72 12.97
C THR A 30 -12.39 2.87 11.70
N GLU A 31 -13.13 3.34 10.71
CA GLU A 31 -13.14 2.78 9.37
C GLU A 31 -11.75 3.01 8.76
N THR A 32 -10.92 1.97 8.68
CA THR A 32 -9.61 2.07 8.01
C THR A 32 -9.80 1.77 6.53
N CYS A 33 -9.48 2.73 5.67
CA CYS A 33 -9.42 2.47 4.23
C CYS A 33 -8.03 1.90 3.95
N GLU A 34 -7.92 0.59 3.77
CA GLU A 34 -6.66 -0.09 3.50
C GLU A 34 -6.54 -0.51 2.04
N ASP A 35 -5.33 -0.53 1.50
CA ASP A 35 -5.06 -1.19 0.21
C ASP A 35 -4.96 -2.72 0.36
N GLN A 36 -4.77 -3.43 -0.76
CA GLN A 36 -4.68 -4.91 -0.75
C GLN A 36 -3.49 -5.46 0.06
N TYR A 37 -2.54 -4.61 0.44
CA TYR A 37 -1.37 -4.94 1.26
C TYR A 37 -1.52 -4.44 2.71
N GLY A 38 -2.72 -3.98 3.10
CA GLY A 38 -3.03 -3.53 4.46
C GLY A 38 -2.43 -2.17 4.82
N ALA A 39 -1.99 -1.38 3.84
CA ALA A 39 -1.51 -0.02 4.11
C ALA A 39 -2.69 0.95 4.25
N ASP A 40 -2.66 1.81 5.27
CA ASP A 40 -3.69 2.82 5.49
C ASP A 40 -3.60 3.92 4.42
N LEU A 41 -4.67 4.08 3.62
CA LEU A 41 -4.77 5.10 2.59
C LEU A 41 -4.93 6.51 3.17
N ASN A 42 -5.13 6.66 4.48
CA ASN A 42 -5.08 7.96 5.15
C ASN A 42 -3.64 8.37 5.51
N GLU A 43 -2.68 7.45 5.47
CA GLU A 43 -1.26 7.74 5.70
C GLU A 43 -0.59 8.12 4.37
N ASN A 44 -0.40 9.42 4.15
CA ASN A 44 0.33 9.95 3.00
C ASN A 44 1.81 10.19 3.34
N PHE A 45 2.69 9.33 2.83
CA PHE A 45 4.14 9.41 3.01
C PHE A 45 4.80 10.58 2.27
N VAL A 46 4.10 11.37 1.47
CA VAL A 46 4.70 12.49 0.72
C VAL A 46 4.15 13.87 1.08
N LEU A 47 3.19 13.95 2.01
CA LEU A 47 2.60 15.23 2.43
C LEU A 47 3.69 16.22 2.87
N ASN A 48 3.68 17.40 2.25
CA ASN A 48 4.63 18.51 2.44
C ASN A 48 6.11 18.15 2.20
N LYS A 49 6.41 17.07 1.48
CA LYS A 49 7.79 16.69 1.16
C LYS A 49 8.34 17.43 -0.06
N GLN A 50 9.66 17.37 -0.22
CA GLN A 50 10.33 18.01 -1.35
C GLN A 50 10.08 17.22 -2.64
N ALA A 51 9.47 17.89 -3.60
CA ALA A 51 9.25 17.38 -4.94
C ALA A 51 9.98 18.20 -6.01
N THR A 52 10.35 17.55 -7.11
CA THR A 52 10.94 18.17 -8.29
C THR A 52 10.22 17.67 -9.55
N GLN A 53 10.39 18.39 -10.65
CA GLN A 53 9.86 17.97 -11.95
C GLN A 53 10.82 18.37 -13.07
N SER A 54 10.73 17.69 -14.22
CA SER A 54 11.68 17.87 -15.32
C SER A 54 11.65 19.28 -15.93
N SER A 55 10.51 19.96 -15.85
CA SER A 55 10.33 21.36 -16.26
C SER A 55 9.08 21.93 -15.58
N THR A 56 8.96 23.25 -15.49
CA THR A 56 7.77 23.91 -14.93
C THR A 56 7.12 24.79 -15.98
N SER A 57 5.81 24.67 -16.14
CA SER A 57 4.96 25.50 -17.01
C SER A 57 3.87 26.19 -16.17
N ASN A 58 3.40 27.36 -16.62
CA ASN A 58 2.25 28.07 -16.04
C ASN A 58 2.32 28.28 -14.51
N ASN A 59 3.52 28.38 -13.93
CA ASN A 59 3.77 28.43 -12.48
C ASN A 59 3.22 27.23 -11.68
N GLY A 60 2.90 26.11 -12.34
CA GLY A 60 2.49 24.86 -11.70
C GLY A 60 3.70 24.14 -11.10
N ALA A 61 4.13 24.58 -9.92
CA ALA A 61 5.31 24.05 -9.24
C ALA A 61 5.11 22.61 -8.72
N ALA A 62 6.18 21.80 -8.76
CA ALA A 62 6.17 20.39 -8.36
C ALA A 62 5.59 20.12 -6.97
N GLY A 63 5.83 21.03 -6.01
CA GLY A 63 5.38 20.88 -4.62
C GLY A 63 3.86 20.97 -4.43
N ARG A 64 3.11 21.43 -5.44
CA ARG A 64 1.64 21.47 -5.39
C ARG A 64 1.02 20.08 -5.37
N LEU A 65 1.72 19.05 -5.87
CA LEU A 65 1.21 17.66 -5.86
C LEU A 65 1.32 16.97 -4.50
N VAL A 66 1.81 17.66 -3.48
CA VAL A 66 2.05 17.09 -2.15
C VAL A 66 1.61 18.05 -1.05
N ASP A 67 0.71 18.98 -1.36
CA ASP A 67 0.27 20.01 -0.43
C ASP A 67 -0.97 19.59 0.38
N GLY A 68 -1.53 18.41 0.11
CA GLY A 68 -2.72 17.88 0.78
C GLY A 68 -4.02 18.39 0.18
N ASN A 69 -4.01 19.07 -0.96
CA ASN A 69 -5.17 19.66 -1.58
C ASN A 69 -5.46 19.00 -2.94
N ARG A 70 -6.55 18.23 -3.00
CA ARG A 70 -6.99 17.52 -4.22
C ARG A 70 -7.80 18.39 -5.18
N ASN A 71 -7.73 19.72 -5.10
CA ASN A 71 -8.55 20.58 -5.95
C ASN A 71 -8.17 20.40 -7.42
N PRO A 72 -9.09 19.90 -8.28
CA PRO A 72 -8.71 19.48 -9.63
C PRO A 72 -8.65 20.64 -10.64
N TYR A 73 -8.89 21.88 -10.19
CA TYR A 73 -8.89 23.06 -11.05
C TYR A 73 -7.58 23.84 -10.90
N PHE A 74 -6.84 23.98 -12.01
CA PHE A 74 -5.50 24.57 -11.99
C PHE A 74 -5.44 26.00 -11.44
N GLY A 75 -6.49 26.80 -11.68
CA GLY A 75 -6.59 28.16 -11.17
C GLY A 75 -6.68 28.29 -9.64
N ASN A 76 -6.84 27.17 -8.92
CA ASN A 76 -6.88 27.15 -7.46
C ASN A 76 -5.50 26.86 -6.82
N ASP A 77 -4.43 26.98 -7.60
CA ASP A 77 -3.03 26.86 -7.16
C ASP A 77 -2.65 25.50 -6.53
N SER A 78 -3.44 24.47 -6.79
CA SER A 78 -3.24 23.10 -6.28
C SER A 78 -2.68 22.13 -7.31
N CYS A 79 -2.48 22.56 -8.55
CA CYS A 79 -2.03 21.68 -9.63
C CYS A 79 -0.62 22.03 -10.12
N SER A 80 0.16 21.00 -10.44
CA SER A 80 1.49 21.11 -11.05
C SER A 80 1.42 20.86 -12.55
N GLU A 81 2.27 21.54 -13.31
CA GLU A 81 2.34 21.38 -14.76
C GLU A 81 3.78 21.45 -15.27
N THR A 82 4.18 20.46 -16.08
CA THR A 82 5.45 20.47 -16.81
C THR A 82 5.32 21.19 -18.16
N ALA A 83 6.41 21.49 -18.86
CA ALA A 83 6.32 21.75 -20.30
C ALA A 83 6.08 20.44 -21.07
N VAL A 84 5.61 20.52 -22.32
CA VAL A 84 5.53 19.34 -23.20
C VAL A 84 6.94 18.83 -23.51
N GLY A 85 7.19 17.55 -23.23
CA GLY A 85 8.51 16.93 -23.42
C GLY A 85 8.60 15.54 -22.80
N SER A 86 9.81 15.11 -22.46
CA SER A 86 10.04 13.96 -21.59
C SER A 86 9.71 14.33 -20.14
N SER A 87 8.42 14.40 -19.83
CA SER A 87 7.92 14.92 -18.56
C SER A 87 8.03 13.91 -17.42
N SER A 88 8.60 14.34 -16.30
CA SER A 88 8.66 13.55 -15.07
C SER A 88 8.49 14.42 -13.83
N TRP A 89 7.92 13.84 -12.80
CA TRP A 89 7.80 14.39 -11.46
C TRP A 89 8.37 13.38 -10.45
N GLU A 90 9.08 13.87 -9.44
CA GLU A 90 9.73 13.06 -8.42
C GLU A 90 9.51 13.65 -7.04
N VAL A 91 9.34 12.78 -6.05
CA VAL A 91 9.26 13.17 -4.65
C VAL A 91 10.21 12.34 -3.79
N ASN A 92 10.90 13.03 -2.89
CA ASN A 92 11.77 12.42 -1.91
C ASN A 92 10.96 12.01 -0.67
N LEU A 93 10.95 10.71 -0.35
CA LEU A 93 10.24 10.15 0.81
C LEU A 93 10.94 10.49 2.14
N GLY A 94 12.22 10.88 2.10
CA GLY A 94 13.05 11.22 3.26
C GLY A 94 13.54 10.02 4.07
N THR A 95 12.87 8.87 3.95
CA THR A 95 13.29 7.58 4.48
C THR A 95 12.96 6.49 3.46
N THR A 96 13.64 5.36 3.56
CA THR A 96 13.24 4.17 2.80
C THR A 96 11.93 3.64 3.38
N ILE A 97 10.97 3.32 2.52
CA ILE A 97 9.71 2.64 2.87
C ILE A 97 9.40 1.56 1.83
N TYR A 98 8.39 0.76 2.12
CA TYR A 98 7.76 -0.16 1.19
C TYR A 98 6.49 0.49 0.63
N VAL A 99 6.56 1.00 -0.59
CA VAL A 99 5.43 1.59 -1.31
C VAL A 99 4.55 0.49 -1.86
N THR A 100 3.26 0.53 -1.51
CA THR A 100 2.25 -0.47 -1.89
C THR A 100 1.22 0.10 -2.86
N SER A 101 0.96 1.41 -2.80
CA SER A 101 0.07 2.11 -3.72
C SER A 101 0.37 3.60 -3.82
N VAL A 102 -0.09 4.22 -4.90
CA VAL A 102 0.02 5.66 -5.13
C VAL A 102 -1.33 6.19 -5.60
N THR A 103 -1.87 7.18 -4.89
CA THR A 103 -3.12 7.86 -5.24
C THR A 103 -2.81 9.12 -6.02
N ILE A 104 -3.45 9.31 -7.16
CA ILE A 104 -3.24 10.47 -8.03
C ILE A 104 -4.58 11.15 -8.30
N THR A 105 -4.61 12.47 -8.14
CA THR A 105 -5.70 13.33 -8.60
C THR A 105 -5.27 14.04 -9.88
N THR A 106 -6.03 13.84 -10.96
CA THR A 106 -5.79 14.51 -12.25
C THR A 106 -6.43 15.89 -12.30
N ARG A 107 -6.04 16.70 -13.29
CA ARG A 107 -6.66 18.01 -13.55
C ARG A 107 -8.00 17.83 -14.29
N ALA A 108 -9.02 18.63 -13.95
CA ALA A 108 -10.36 18.58 -14.55
C ALA A 108 -10.60 19.58 -15.69
N ASP A 109 -9.96 20.75 -15.65
CA ASP A 109 -10.20 21.86 -16.57
C ASP A 109 -9.34 21.81 -17.85
N ASP A 110 -8.88 20.61 -18.22
CA ASP A 110 -7.88 20.38 -19.28
C ASP A 110 -8.33 19.35 -20.34
N TYR A 111 -9.63 19.35 -20.60
CA TYR A 111 -10.36 18.35 -21.39
C TYR A 111 -9.98 18.26 -22.88
N TRP A 112 -9.19 19.20 -23.40
CA TRP A 112 -8.72 19.21 -24.78
C TRP A 112 -7.38 18.46 -24.97
N ARG A 113 -6.73 18.00 -23.89
CA ARG A 113 -5.43 17.35 -23.98
C ARG A 113 -5.51 15.88 -24.31
N GLU A 114 -4.46 15.43 -24.99
CA GLU A 114 -4.23 14.02 -25.23
C GLU A 114 -3.99 13.27 -23.92
N VAL A 115 -4.51 12.05 -23.89
CA VAL A 115 -4.32 11.09 -22.81
C VAL A 115 -2.89 10.57 -22.87
N ASN A 116 -2.06 10.96 -21.91
CA ASN A 116 -0.67 10.49 -21.82
C ASN A 116 -0.61 9.15 -21.08
N LYS A 117 0.13 8.19 -21.66
CA LYS A 117 0.56 7.00 -20.93
C LYS A 117 1.59 7.41 -19.88
N PHE A 118 1.53 6.79 -18.71
CA PHE A 118 2.47 7.06 -17.64
C PHE A 118 2.91 5.80 -16.91
N SER A 119 4.02 5.90 -16.19
CA SER A 119 4.49 4.93 -15.23
C SER A 119 4.79 5.57 -13.88
N ILE A 120 4.60 4.78 -12.83
CA ILE A 120 4.97 5.08 -11.45
C ILE A 120 6.10 4.12 -11.08
N THR A 121 7.26 4.66 -10.71
CA THR A 121 8.45 3.89 -10.38
C THR A 121 8.95 4.28 -9.00
N VAL A 122 9.21 3.28 -8.16
CA VAL A 122 9.86 3.45 -6.86
C VAL A 122 11.37 3.31 -7.07
N LEU A 123 12.14 4.30 -6.64
CA LEU A 123 13.59 4.38 -6.87
C LEU A 123 14.36 4.07 -5.57
N ASN A 124 15.36 3.20 -5.68
CA ASN A 124 16.18 2.74 -4.54
C ASN A 124 17.67 2.64 -4.91
N GLY A 125 18.26 3.76 -5.37
CA GLY A 125 19.72 3.88 -5.58
C GLY A 125 20.38 2.87 -6.53
N GLY A 126 19.60 2.10 -7.30
CA GLY A 126 20.07 1.03 -8.17
C GLY A 126 19.02 -0.05 -8.43
N GLU A 127 18.10 -0.27 -7.50
CA GLU A 127 17.03 -1.26 -7.59
C GLU A 127 15.66 -0.60 -7.80
N ASN A 128 15.41 -0.11 -9.00
CA ASN A 128 14.15 0.55 -9.33
C ASN A 128 13.04 -0.48 -9.56
N SER A 129 11.87 -0.25 -8.96
CA SER A 129 10.70 -1.12 -9.10
C SER A 129 9.57 -0.37 -9.79
N LEU A 130 9.03 -0.95 -10.87
CA LEU A 130 7.78 -0.47 -11.46
C LEU A 130 6.65 -0.75 -10.46
N CYS A 131 6.01 0.31 -9.97
CA CYS A 131 4.82 0.19 -9.13
C CYS A 131 3.61 -0.03 -10.03
N ALA A 132 3.24 0.95 -10.86
CA ALA A 132 2.07 0.85 -11.71
C ALA A 132 2.27 1.61 -13.03
N SER A 133 1.38 1.37 -13.98
CA SER A 133 1.32 2.13 -15.23
C SER A 133 -0.12 2.31 -15.68
N GLY A 134 -0.37 3.34 -16.48
CA GLY A 134 -1.72 3.67 -16.89
C GLY A 134 -1.79 4.78 -17.92
N MET A 135 -2.96 5.39 -17.99
CA MET A 135 -3.29 6.51 -18.86
C MET A 135 -3.98 7.58 -18.01
N PHE A 136 -3.52 8.83 -18.09
CA PHE A 136 -4.17 9.92 -17.36
C PHE A 136 -5.51 10.26 -18.02
N GLN A 137 -6.59 10.16 -17.25
CA GLN A 137 -7.88 10.71 -17.64
C GLN A 137 -7.93 12.10 -17.02
N HIS A 138 -7.85 13.15 -17.85
CA HIS A 138 -7.88 14.56 -17.42
C HIS A 138 -9.31 14.97 -17.04
N ASP A 139 -9.90 14.25 -16.10
CA ASP A 139 -11.31 14.34 -15.69
C ASP A 139 -11.48 14.82 -14.24
N GLY A 140 -10.39 15.16 -13.55
CA GLY A 140 -10.44 15.55 -12.13
C GLY A 140 -10.54 14.38 -11.17
N GLY A 141 -10.50 13.13 -11.67
CA GLY A 141 -10.65 11.94 -10.87
C GLY A 141 -9.46 11.69 -9.96
N THR A 142 -9.75 11.21 -8.75
CA THR A 142 -8.74 10.64 -7.86
C THR A 142 -8.75 9.12 -8.03
N THR A 143 -7.60 8.54 -8.40
CA THR A 143 -7.44 7.10 -8.60
C THR A 143 -6.25 6.58 -7.80
N THR A 144 -6.48 5.52 -7.03
CA THR A 144 -5.41 4.76 -6.37
C THR A 144 -4.88 3.69 -7.31
N TYR A 145 -3.58 3.77 -7.60
CA TYR A 145 -2.84 2.79 -8.38
C TYR A 145 -2.09 1.87 -7.43
N VAL A 146 -2.63 0.67 -7.25
CA VAL A 146 -1.97 -0.36 -6.46
C VAL A 146 -0.75 -0.88 -7.22
N CYS A 147 0.39 -1.00 -6.53
CA CYS A 147 1.60 -1.47 -7.17
C CYS A 147 1.47 -2.95 -7.58
N GLU A 148 1.94 -3.29 -8.78
CA GLU A 148 2.03 -4.67 -9.28
C GLU A 148 2.96 -5.52 -8.39
N LYS A 149 3.96 -4.87 -7.78
CA LYS A 149 4.83 -5.41 -6.74
C LYS A 149 5.14 -4.31 -5.73
N VAL A 150 5.19 -4.67 -4.44
CA VAL A 150 5.62 -3.75 -3.39
C VAL A 150 7.03 -3.26 -3.69
N GLY A 151 7.18 -1.94 -3.81
CA GLY A 151 8.45 -1.30 -4.14
C GLY A 151 9.14 -0.77 -2.89
N LYS A 152 10.38 -1.19 -2.64
CA LYS A 152 11.22 -0.60 -1.60
C LYS A 152 11.99 0.58 -2.19
N GLY A 153 11.97 1.76 -1.56
CA GLY A 153 12.77 2.89 -2.04
C GLY A 153 12.63 4.18 -1.25
N THR A 154 13.36 5.21 -1.70
CA THR A 154 13.43 6.54 -1.09
C THR A 154 12.86 7.64 -1.98
N LEU A 155 12.58 7.35 -3.25
CA LEU A 155 11.87 8.27 -4.14
C LEU A 155 10.74 7.56 -4.88
N VAL A 156 9.71 8.32 -5.23
CA VAL A 156 8.69 7.92 -6.20
C VAL A 156 8.79 8.85 -7.40
N ARG A 157 8.82 8.27 -8.61
CA ARG A 157 8.81 8.97 -9.89
C ARG A 157 7.53 8.67 -10.64
N ILE A 158 6.86 9.70 -11.14
CA ILE A 158 5.79 9.60 -12.14
C ILE A 158 6.33 10.19 -13.44
N ALA A 159 6.25 9.43 -14.53
CA ALA A 159 6.77 9.87 -15.83
C ALA A 159 5.79 9.58 -16.96
N VAL A 160 5.65 10.51 -17.91
CA VAL A 160 4.95 10.22 -19.17
C VAL A 160 5.81 9.34 -20.06
N SER A 161 5.17 8.46 -20.81
CA SER A 161 5.85 7.66 -21.84
C SER A 161 5.98 8.47 -23.12
N GLY A 162 7.21 8.76 -23.53
CA GLY A 162 7.48 9.53 -24.75
C GLY A 162 7.35 11.03 -24.54
N ASN A 163 6.79 11.73 -25.53
CA ASN A 163 6.61 13.17 -25.50
C ASN A 163 5.21 13.51 -24.98
N GLY A 164 5.10 14.24 -23.88
CA GLY A 164 3.84 14.61 -23.27
C GLY A 164 4.03 15.58 -22.11
N GLN A 165 2.94 15.91 -21.43
CA GLN A 165 2.93 16.81 -20.27
C GLN A 165 2.38 16.08 -19.05
N LEU A 166 2.93 16.36 -17.88
CA LEU A 166 2.31 16.03 -16.60
C LEU A 166 1.51 17.25 -16.13
N SER A 167 0.21 17.03 -15.89
CA SER A 167 -0.76 18.01 -15.41
C SER A 167 -1.62 17.31 -14.37
N LEU A 168 -1.20 17.39 -13.11
CA LEU A 168 -1.77 16.66 -11.98
C LEU A 168 -2.08 17.64 -10.85
N CYS A 169 -2.89 17.23 -9.89
CA CYS A 169 -3.31 18.07 -8.77
C CYS A 169 -3.02 17.50 -7.39
N GLU A 170 -2.86 16.19 -7.23
CA GLU A 170 -2.34 15.64 -5.97
C GLU A 170 -1.73 14.27 -6.21
N VAL A 171 -0.68 13.95 -5.45
CA VAL A 171 -0.02 12.65 -5.39
C VAL A 171 0.16 12.26 -3.93
N GLU A 172 -0.37 11.10 -3.58
CA GLU A 172 -0.23 10.52 -2.26
C GLU A 172 0.43 9.16 -2.38
N VAL A 173 1.39 8.89 -1.52
CA VAL A 173 2.15 7.64 -1.51
C VAL A 173 1.78 6.89 -0.24
N HIS A 174 1.34 5.65 -0.39
CA HIS A 174 0.93 4.80 0.71
C HIS A 174 1.81 3.55 0.76
N GLY A 175 1.93 3.00 1.95
CA GLY A 175 2.83 1.89 2.17
C GLY A 175 3.14 1.69 3.63
N HIS A 176 4.29 1.09 3.87
CA HIS A 176 4.73 0.67 5.18
C HIS A 176 6.14 1.15 5.47
N PRO A 177 6.43 1.64 6.69
CA PRO A 177 7.80 1.91 7.11
C PRO A 177 8.68 0.66 7.03
N MET A 178 10.00 0.85 6.96
CA MET A 178 10.96 -0.26 6.81
C MET A 178 10.89 -1.31 7.93
N ASP A 179 10.52 -0.91 9.15
CA ASP A 179 10.40 -1.78 10.32
C ASP A 179 9.04 -2.51 10.38
N PHE A 180 8.13 -2.27 9.43
CA PHE A 180 6.83 -2.93 9.39
C PHE A 180 6.94 -4.44 9.09
N TYR A 181 7.74 -4.81 8.08
CA TYR A 181 7.96 -6.22 7.73
C TYR A 181 8.88 -6.94 8.72
N GLU A 182 9.66 -6.20 9.51
CA GLU A 182 10.47 -6.78 10.58
C GLU A 182 9.66 -7.05 11.86
N ASN A 183 8.47 -6.44 12.03
CA ASN A 183 7.77 -6.47 13.33
C ASN A 183 6.33 -7.01 13.35
N LYS A 184 5.65 -7.31 12.23
CA LYS A 184 4.24 -7.82 12.29
C LYS A 184 3.78 -8.88 11.27
N VAL A 185 4.59 -9.33 10.32
CA VAL A 185 4.14 -10.36 9.36
C VAL A 185 4.51 -11.77 9.84
N ASN A 186 3.53 -12.49 10.40
CA ASN A 186 3.64 -13.94 10.54
C ASN A 186 3.27 -14.59 9.20
N TYR A 187 4.26 -14.76 8.31
CA TYR A 187 4.07 -15.41 7.01
C TYR A 187 3.47 -16.81 7.11
N ALA A 188 3.65 -17.47 8.25
CA ALA A 188 3.13 -18.80 8.49
C ALA A 188 1.68 -18.79 8.97
N LEU A 189 1.08 -17.64 9.35
CA LEU A 189 -0.26 -17.57 9.93
C LEU A 189 -1.31 -18.23 9.02
N SER A 190 -1.99 -19.24 9.55
CA SER A 190 -3.04 -20.04 8.90
C SER A 190 -2.61 -20.76 7.61
N GLN A 191 -1.30 -20.89 7.37
CA GLN A 191 -0.78 -21.62 6.22
C GLN A 191 -0.92 -23.13 6.39
N PRO A 192 -0.98 -23.90 5.29
CA PRO A 192 -1.05 -25.36 5.36
C PRO A 192 0.17 -25.95 6.06
N ALA A 193 -0.06 -26.57 7.21
CA ALA A 193 1.00 -27.20 8.00
C ALA A 193 0.85 -28.73 8.02
N LYS A 194 1.98 -29.43 7.99
CA LYS A 194 2.09 -30.90 8.03
C LYS A 194 3.09 -31.30 9.11
N MET A 195 2.95 -32.52 9.61
CA MET A 195 3.87 -33.09 10.59
C MET A 195 4.13 -34.57 10.30
N SER A 196 5.22 -35.10 10.86
CA SER A 196 5.66 -36.48 10.67
C SER A 196 4.65 -37.52 11.15
N SER A 197 3.93 -37.24 12.23
CA SER A 197 2.96 -38.18 12.82
C SER A 197 1.93 -37.43 13.67
N PRO A 198 0.63 -37.47 13.33
CA PRO A 198 -0.40 -36.90 14.19
C PRO A 198 -0.50 -37.69 15.51
N PRO A 199 -0.52 -37.04 16.68
CA PRO A 199 -0.90 -37.70 17.91
C PRO A 199 -2.39 -38.04 17.85
N TYR A 200 -2.84 -39.00 18.65
CA TYR A 200 -4.24 -39.39 18.80
C TYR A 200 -5.17 -38.28 19.40
N LEU A 201 -4.76 -37.01 19.38
CA LEU A 201 -5.43 -35.86 20.03
C LEU A 201 -5.29 -34.55 19.23
N VAL A 202 -6.07 -33.55 19.65
CA VAL A 202 -6.29 -32.18 19.13
C VAL A 202 -5.04 -31.29 18.86
N HIS A 203 -3.82 -31.83 18.95
CA HIS A 203 -2.56 -31.10 18.76
C HIS A 203 -2.02 -31.26 17.34
N THR A 204 -2.67 -30.59 16.38
CA THR A 204 -2.35 -30.70 14.95
C THR A 204 -1.25 -29.73 14.52
N ALA A 205 -0.63 -30.00 13.36
CA ALA A 205 0.42 -29.16 12.79
C ALA A 205 -0.02 -27.70 12.57
N SER A 206 -1.32 -27.48 12.33
CA SER A 206 -1.95 -26.16 12.18
C SER A 206 -1.87 -25.29 13.43
N ASN A 207 -1.72 -25.88 14.61
CA ASN A 207 -1.69 -25.13 15.86
C ASN A 207 -0.41 -24.29 15.96
N ALA A 208 0.69 -24.70 15.32
CA ALA A 208 1.91 -23.90 15.25
C ALA A 208 1.77 -22.61 14.40
N VAL A 209 0.66 -22.50 13.66
CA VAL A 209 0.38 -21.41 12.72
C VAL A 209 -0.98 -20.77 12.97
N ASP A 210 -1.62 -21.06 14.10
CA ASP A 210 -2.96 -20.55 14.44
C ASP A 210 -2.98 -19.09 14.90
N GLY A 211 -1.80 -18.49 15.13
CA GLY A 211 -1.65 -17.11 15.61
C GLY A 211 -1.85 -16.96 17.13
N VAL A 212 -2.07 -18.06 17.84
CA VAL A 212 -2.27 -18.10 19.29
C VAL A 212 -0.94 -18.46 19.97
N ARG A 213 -0.55 -17.70 21.00
CA ARG A 213 0.76 -17.85 21.67
C ARG A 213 0.63 -18.47 23.05
N HIS A 214 -0.13 -19.55 23.16
CA HIS A 214 -0.28 -20.24 24.43
C HIS A 214 0.84 -21.26 24.63
N VAL A 215 1.42 -21.29 25.83
CA VAL A 215 2.53 -22.18 26.18
C VAL A 215 2.06 -23.50 26.81
N ASN A 216 0.81 -23.57 27.25
CA ASN A 216 0.25 -24.74 27.89
C ASN A 216 -0.30 -25.70 26.84
N LEU A 217 0.24 -26.92 26.77
CA LEU A 217 -0.17 -27.95 25.82
C LEU A 217 -1.69 -28.20 25.88
N ASP A 218 -2.29 -28.18 27.08
CA ASP A 218 -3.71 -28.46 27.29
C ASP A 218 -4.65 -27.37 26.76
N THR A 219 -4.09 -26.20 26.39
CA THR A 219 -4.89 -25.07 25.85
C THR A 219 -5.12 -25.15 24.34
N GLY A 220 -4.63 -26.21 23.68
CA GLY A 220 -5.02 -26.56 22.31
C GLY A 220 -4.29 -25.82 21.18
N SER A 221 -3.35 -24.92 21.50
CA SER A 221 -2.60 -24.13 20.50
C SER A 221 -1.15 -24.62 20.28
N CYS A 222 -0.71 -25.63 21.04
CA CYS A 222 0.54 -26.32 20.73
C CYS A 222 0.30 -27.49 19.77
N PHE A 223 1.27 -27.77 18.88
CA PHE A 223 1.37 -29.03 18.15
C PHE A 223 2.31 -30.01 18.89
N HIS A 224 2.18 -31.31 18.65
CA HIS A 224 3.03 -32.32 19.29
C HIS A 224 3.17 -33.57 18.40
N THR A 225 4.36 -34.15 18.26
CA THR A 225 4.59 -35.42 17.53
C THR A 225 4.66 -36.61 18.50
N THR A 226 4.45 -37.85 18.04
CA THR A 226 4.70 -39.04 18.88
C THR A 226 6.18 -39.40 18.89
N LYS A 227 6.68 -40.01 19.98
CA LYS A 227 8.12 -40.27 20.19
C LYS A 227 8.71 -41.15 19.08
N GLY A 228 9.23 -40.52 18.02
CA GLY A 228 9.89 -41.15 16.87
C GLY A 228 11.31 -40.63 16.66
N ARG A 229 12.18 -41.39 15.99
CA ARG A 229 13.43 -40.83 15.43
C ARG A 229 13.09 -40.11 14.12
N GLY A 230 13.42 -38.83 14.03
CA GLY A 230 13.23 -38.05 12.80
C GLY A 230 11.88 -37.33 12.69
N ASP A 231 11.32 -36.90 13.82
CA ASP A 231 10.11 -36.07 13.84
C ASP A 231 10.33 -34.73 13.13
N TRP A 232 9.30 -34.29 12.38
CA TRP A 232 9.37 -33.06 11.61
C TRP A 232 8.02 -32.34 11.58
N TRP A 233 8.09 -31.04 11.32
CA TRP A 233 6.98 -30.16 11.03
C TRP A 233 7.33 -29.32 9.80
N PHE A 234 6.33 -29.03 8.97
CA PHE A 234 6.48 -28.34 7.69
C PHE A 234 5.31 -27.36 7.50
N VAL A 235 5.58 -26.19 6.95
CA VAL A 235 4.56 -25.23 6.50
C VAL A 235 4.82 -24.85 5.04
N ASP A 236 3.75 -24.85 4.26
CA ASP A 236 3.75 -24.41 2.88
C ASP A 236 3.52 -22.90 2.83
N LEU A 237 4.44 -22.13 2.26
CA LEU A 237 4.31 -20.67 2.13
C LEU A 237 3.94 -20.22 0.70
N GLY A 238 3.73 -21.18 -0.22
CA GLY A 238 3.58 -20.93 -1.67
C GLY A 238 4.85 -21.18 -2.46
#